data_AF-A0A7C1NPX0-F1
#
_entry.id   AF-A0A7C1NPX0-F1
#
_cell.length_a   1.000
_cell.length_b   1.000
_cell.length_c   1.000
_cell.angle_alpha   90.00
_cell.angle_beta   90.00
_cell.angle_gamma   90.00
#
_symmetry.space_group_name_H-M   'P 1'
#
loop_
_entity.id
_entity.type
_entity.pdbx_description
1 polymer ?
#
loop_
_entity_poly.entity_id
_entity_poly.type
_entity_poly.pdbx_seq_one_letter_code
_entity_poly.pdbx_strand_id
1 'polypeptide(L)' 'DGNRLCLAMKKKGFGVGKWNGVGGKVEDKETIKEAAIRELKEEIGVDAHQNHLEEVGNIKFYFNGKPDWNQHMHSFS' A
#
# COMPACT_ATOMS: atom_id res chain seq x y z
N ASP A 1 9.09 -0.87 -21.87
CA ASP A 1 7.63 -0.88 -22.12
C ASP A 1 6.88 -0.33 -20.91
N GLY A 2 6.67 0.99 -20.82
CA GLY A 2 6.00 1.66 -19.69
C GLY A 2 4.50 1.40 -19.52
N ASN A 3 3.98 0.31 -20.10
CA ASN A 3 2.54 -0.03 -20.11
C ASN A 3 2.22 -1.24 -19.23
N ARG A 4 3.09 -1.57 -18.26
CA ARG A 4 2.91 -2.71 -17.35
C ARG A 4 2.94 -2.19 -15.92
N LEU A 5 1.97 -2.63 -15.12
CA LEU A 5 1.86 -2.31 -13.70
C LEU A 5 2.04 -3.58 -12.88
N CYS A 6 2.86 -3.51 -11.82
CA CYS A 6 3.00 -4.60 -10.88
C CYS A 6 1.81 -4.59 -9.91
N LEU A 7 1.14 -5.73 -9.78
CA LEU A 7 0.05 -5.93 -8.83
C LEU A 7 0.34 -7.17 -7.97
N ALA A 8 -0.07 -7.12 -6.71
CA ALA A 8 -0.01 -8.21 -5.76
C ALA A 8 -1.41 -8.82 -5.58
N MET A 9 -1.50 -10.15 -5.63
CA MET A 9 -2.73 -10.89 -5.31
C MET A 9 -2.85 -11.03 -3.80
N LYS A 10 -3.91 -10.48 -3.22
CA LYS A 10 -4.10 -10.51 -1.77
C LYS A 10 -4.50 -11.91 -1.28
N LYS A 11 -3.66 -12.53 -0.46
CA LYS A 11 -3.85 -13.92 0.02
C LYS A 11 -4.64 -14.02 1.33
N LYS A 12 -4.65 -12.98 2.17
CA LYS A 12 -5.25 -12.98 3.52
C LYS A 12 -5.92 -11.64 3.86
N GLY A 13 -6.85 -11.65 4.83
CA GLY A 13 -7.47 -10.45 5.39
C GLY A 13 -8.55 -9.78 4.52
N PHE A 14 -8.68 -8.46 4.65
CA PHE A 14 -9.65 -7.68 3.87
C PHE A 14 -9.26 -7.60 2.39
N GLY A 15 -10.14 -8.03 1.48
CA GLY A 15 -9.89 -7.99 0.04
C GLY A 15 -9.16 -9.22 -0.53
N VAL A 16 -9.20 -10.36 0.17
CA VAL A 16 -8.68 -11.65 -0.34
C VAL A 16 -9.22 -11.96 -1.73
N GLY A 17 -8.33 -12.47 -2.61
CA GLY A 17 -8.66 -12.87 -3.96
C GLY A 17 -8.75 -11.72 -4.97
N LYS A 18 -8.43 -10.49 -4.55
CA LYS A 18 -8.34 -9.32 -5.45
C LYS A 18 -6.88 -8.97 -5.73
N TRP A 19 -6.62 -8.53 -6.96
CA TRP A 19 -5.37 -7.86 -7.33
C TRP A 19 -5.39 -6.42 -6.80
N ASN A 20 -4.27 -5.97 -6.24
CA ASN A 20 -4.08 -4.59 -5.79
C ASN A 20 -2.63 -4.15 -6.00
N GLY A 21 -2.33 -2.87 -5.73
CA GLY A 21 -0.96 -2.42 -5.54
C GLY A 21 -0.30 -3.09 -4.33
N VAL A 22 1.03 -2.98 -4.28
CA VAL A 22 1.86 -3.42 -3.15
C VAL A 22 1.72 -2.42 -2.00
N GLY A 23 1.59 -2.92 -0.77
CA GLY A 23 1.52 -2.06 0.40
C GLY A 23 0.83 -2.69 1.60
N GLY A 24 0.96 -2.02 2.74
CA GLY A 24 0.47 -2.53 4.01
C GLY A 24 0.24 -1.44 5.04
N LYS A 25 0.16 -1.85 6.30
CA LYS A 25 -0.09 -0.92 7.40
C LYS A 25 1.20 -0.23 7.79
N VAL A 26 1.08 1.03 8.20
CA VAL A 26 2.16 1.75 8.87
C VAL A 26 2.33 1.16 10.27
N GLU A 27 3.55 0.77 10.61
CA GLU A 27 3.96 0.28 11.92
C GLU A 27 4.38 1.42 12.86
N ASP A 28 4.62 1.09 14.13
CA ASP A 28 5.05 2.09 15.11
C ASP A 28 6.45 2.63 14.75
N LYS A 29 6.60 3.95 14.82
CA LYS A 29 7.86 4.70 14.61
C LYS A 29 8.37 4.77 13.16
N GLU A 30 7.55 4.42 12.17
CA GLU A 30 7.86 4.69 10.76
C GLU A 30 6.93 5.77 10.18
N THR A 31 7.43 6.49 9.19
CA THR A 31 6.64 7.38 8.34
C THR A 31 5.88 6.57 7.29
N ILE A 32 4.83 7.17 6.70
CA ILE A 32 4.05 6.55 5.61
C ILE A 32 4.96 6.14 4.42
N LYS A 33 5.97 6.96 4.10
CA LYS A 33 6.93 6.64 3.02
C LYS A 33 7.85 5.49 3.38
N GLU A 34 8.30 5.42 4.63
CA GLU A 34 9.13 4.30 5.12
C GLU A 34 8.34 2.98 5.09
N ALA A 35 7.08 3.01 5.53
CA ALA A 35 6.16 1.87 5.41
C ALA A 35 6.03 1.39 3.96
N ALA A 36 5.80 2.32 3.02
CA ALA A 36 5.67 1.99 1.60
C ALA A 36 6.94 1.33 1.03
N ILE A 37 8.13 1.82 1.40
CA ILE A 37 9.41 1.23 0.98
C ILE A 37 9.61 -0.17 1.59
N ARG A 38 9.30 -0.33 2.88
CA ARG A 38 9.40 -1.62 3.58
C ARG A 38 8.49 -2.67 2.92
N GLU A 39 7.22 -2.34 2.71
CA GLU A 39 6.24 -3.23 2.08
C GLU A 39 6.63 -3.59 0.64
N LEU A 40 7.19 -2.65 -0.11
CA LEU A 40 7.74 -2.91 -1.45
C LEU A 40 8.84 -3.97 -1.41
N LYS A 41 9.72 -3.90 -0.41
CA LYS A 41 10.78 -4.88 -0.21
C LYS A 41 10.24 -6.23 0.24
N GLU A 42 9.29 -6.25 1.18
CA GLU A 42 8.72 -7.47 1.76
C GLU A 42 7.85 -8.25 0.77
N GLU A 43 6.99 -7.57 0.01
CA GLU A 43 6.02 -8.24 -0.86
C GLU A 43 6.61 -8.65 -2.22
N ILE A 44 7.52 -7.83 -2.79
CA ILE A 44 8.03 -8.05 -4.14
C ILE A 44 9.56 -7.94 -4.28
N GLY A 45 10.29 -7.70 -3.19
CA GLY A 45 11.76 -7.72 -3.18
C GLY A 45 12.45 -6.47 -3.76
N VAL A 46 11.69 -5.41 -4.09
CA VAL A 46 12.21 -4.21 -4.75
C VAL A 46 12.71 -3.19 -3.72
N ASP A 47 13.92 -2.69 -3.91
CA ASP A 47 14.50 -1.62 -3.09
C ASP A 47 14.16 -0.24 -3.68
N ALA A 48 13.77 0.71 -2.83
CA ALA A 48 13.48 2.09 -3.21
C ALA A 48 13.98 3.08 -2.13
N HIS A 49 14.13 4.34 -2.52
CA HIS A 49 14.47 5.45 -1.62
C HIS A 49 13.31 6.44 -1.59
N GLN A 50 13.24 7.28 -0.55
CA GLN A 50 12.12 8.20 -0.36
C GLN A 50 11.92 9.21 -1.51
N ASN A 51 12.99 9.54 -2.23
CA ASN A 51 12.98 10.42 -3.41
C ASN A 51 12.49 9.71 -4.69
N HIS A 52 12.33 8.39 -4.68
CA HIS A 52 11.70 7.65 -5.78
C HIS A 52 10.17 7.63 -5.67
N LEU A 53 9.60 7.94 -4.49
CA LEU A 53 8.17 7.90 -4.25
C LEU A 53 7.53 9.27 -4.49
N GLU A 54 6.66 9.34 -5.50
CA GLU A 54 5.78 10.48 -5.75
C GLU A 54 4.40 10.20 -5.17
N GLU A 55 3.86 11.10 -4.33
CA GLU A 55 2.49 10.93 -3.80
C GLU A 55 1.48 11.23 -4.91
N VAL A 56 0.66 10.24 -5.25
CA VAL A 56 -0.31 10.32 -6.36
C VAL A 56 -1.76 10.26 -5.89
N GLY A 57 -2.00 9.96 -4.61
CA GLY A 57 -3.37 9.91 -4.11
C GLY A 57 -3.51 9.66 -2.61
N ASN A 58 -4.63 10.17 -2.09
CA ASN A 58 -5.05 9.97 -0.72
C ASN A 58 -6.52 9.54 -0.69
N ILE A 59 -6.79 8.33 -0.20
CA ILE A 59 -8.14 7.75 -0.21
C ILE A 59 -8.51 7.32 1.21
N LYS A 60 -9.68 7.77 1.67
CA LYS A 60 -10.25 7.36 2.96
C LYS A 60 -11.45 6.46 2.71
N PHE A 61 -11.38 5.24 3.21
CA PHE A 61 -12.48 4.29 3.16
C PHE A 61 -13.21 4.32 4.49
N TYR A 62 -14.52 4.56 4.43
CA TYR A 62 -15.42 4.54 5.59
C TYR A 62 -16.40 3.38 5.47
N PHE A 63 -16.53 2.57 6.52
CA PHE A 63 -17.39 1.40 6.54
C PHE A 63 -18.50 1.57 7.58
N ASN A 64 -19.72 1.83 7.11
CA ASN A 64 -20.88 1.95 7.98
C ASN A 64 -21.09 0.67 8.80
N GLY A 65 -21.26 0.83 10.11
CA GLY A 65 -21.45 -0.28 11.05
C GLY A 65 -20.17 -1.01 11.47
N LYS A 66 -18.99 -0.66 10.91
CA LYS A 66 -17.67 -1.18 11.32
C LYS A 66 -16.58 -0.11 11.24
N PRO A 67 -16.62 0.92 12.11
CA PRO A 67 -15.65 2.01 12.07
C PRO A 67 -14.19 1.56 12.26
N ASP A 68 -13.95 0.46 12.98
CA ASP A 68 -12.61 -0.14 13.14
C ASP A 68 -11.99 -0.63 11.82
N TRP A 69 -12.79 -0.75 10.76
CA TRP A 69 -12.31 -1.09 9.42
C TRP A 69 -11.98 0.13 8.59
N ASN A 70 -12.25 1.35 9.06
CA ASN A 70 -11.91 2.56 8.32
C ASN A 70 -10.41 2.59 8.01
N GLN A 71 -10.06 2.94 6.78
CA GLN A 71 -8.68 2.98 6.30
C GLN A 71 -8.37 4.35 5.74
N HIS A 72 -7.15 4.82 6.00
CA HIS A 72 -6.57 5.99 5.33
C HIS A 72 -5.38 5.50 4.50
N MET A 73 -5.56 5.48 3.19
CA MET A 73 -4.59 4.96 2.24
C MET A 73 -3.87 6.12 1.54
N HIS A 74 -2.55 6.05 1.51
CA HIS A 74 -1.68 6.90 0.69
C HIS A 74 -1.13 6.05 -0.45
N SER A 75 -1.20 6.57 -1.67
CA SER A 75 -0.70 5.89 -2.88
C SER A 75 0.51 6.64 -3.43
N PHE A 76 1.53 5.87 -3.80
CA PHE A 76 2.76 6.38 -4.41
C PHE A 76 2.99 5.73 -5.77
N SER A 77 3.60 6.46 -6.69
CA SER A 77 4.18 5.94 -7.93
C SER A 77 5.70 5.93 -7.87
#